data_AF-A0A1G9QG52-F1
#
_entry.id   AF-A0A1G9QG52-F1
#
_cell.length_a   1.000
_cell.length_b   1.000
_cell.length_c   1.000
_cell.angle_alpha   90.00
_cell.angle_beta   90.00
_cell.angle_gamma   90.00
#
_symmetry.space_group_name_H-M   'P 1'
#
loop_
_entity.id
_entity.type
_entity.pdbx_description
1 polymer ?
#
loop_
_entity_poly.entity_id
_entity_poly.type
_entity_poly.pdbx_seq_one_letter_code
_entity_poly.pdbx_strand_id
1 'polypeptide(L)'
;MFSWTKHAIPPGWRRSRTVKILALLAVLHPAARAEDRLSGTVDSLLADRQFERALAVYQKAAEKSHLSFSRDYRVAAQLAAYLRKDETAFLFLKQAVSRGWEWKKFRKLSAFQPLRQLPQWKSLQQQYPALRKTYLESLQPEVSRLVGNMFRKDQRKAFRAMLCFTSRGQDRYAERAFAPHSERQMARFQQILNTWGYPGEALVADSWRSSVILTHHNSISAKYAQRDTLYPSIRPGLLRAVQAGQLAPVTFAQIDDWYLVVKSEWKDKGYGYLSAPETDAERQRANALRASLGLSSVTTLQRLREVETETGIRFFLP
;
A
#
# COMPACT_ATOMS: atom_id res chain seq x y z
N MET A 1 -7.42 5.60 9.82
CA MET A 1 -8.45 5.07 8.90
C MET A 1 -9.63 6.03 8.95
N PHE A 2 -9.66 7.02 8.07
CA PHE A 2 -10.92 7.68 7.72
C PHE A 2 -11.51 6.83 6.59
N SER A 3 -12.57 6.08 6.90
CA SER A 3 -13.34 5.29 5.95
C SER A 3 -14.08 6.26 5.03
N TRP A 4 -13.62 6.38 3.79
CA TRP A 4 -14.35 7.05 2.71
C TRP A 4 -15.41 6.14 2.05
N THR A 5 -15.74 4.99 2.65
CA THR A 5 -16.59 3.96 2.05
C THR A 5 -18.02 3.92 2.59
N LYS A 6 -18.58 5.03 3.07
CA LYS A 6 -19.97 5.06 3.55
C LYS A 6 -20.81 6.22 3.03
N HIS A 7 -20.72 6.54 1.74
CA HIS A 7 -21.83 7.22 1.06
C HIS A 7 -22.29 6.36 -0.12
N ALA A 8 -23.55 5.95 -0.06
CA ALA A 8 -24.21 5.12 -1.03
C ALA A 8 -24.17 5.75 -2.42
N ILE A 9 -23.75 4.97 -3.41
CA ILE A 9 -23.87 5.30 -4.83
C ILE A 9 -25.38 5.31 -5.16
N PRO A 10 -25.94 6.41 -5.70
CA PRO A 10 -27.36 6.43 -6.09
C PRO A 10 -27.61 5.47 -7.26
N PRO A 11 -28.70 4.68 -7.22
CA PRO A 11 -29.00 3.69 -8.26
C PRO A 11 -29.62 4.39 -9.47
N GLY A 12 -29.06 4.21 -10.67
CA GLY A 12 -29.75 4.69 -11.87
C GLY A 12 -28.96 4.83 -13.17
N TRP A 13 -27.95 4.00 -13.45
CA TRP A 13 -27.28 4.03 -14.76
C TRP A 13 -27.16 2.61 -15.33
N ARG A 14 -28.17 2.21 -16.12
CA ARG A 14 -28.19 0.94 -16.87
C ARG A 14 -27.90 1.19 -18.36
N ARG A 15 -26.91 0.41 -18.83
CA ARG A 15 -26.77 -0.27 -20.14
C ARG A 15 -26.60 0.57 -21.42
N SER A 16 -25.44 0.37 -22.05
CA SER A 16 -25.33 0.05 -23.48
C SER A 16 -24.07 -0.78 -23.75
N ARG A 17 -24.21 -1.86 -24.53
CA ARG A 17 -23.17 -2.78 -25.06
C ARG A 17 -22.34 -2.02 -26.13
N THR A 18 -21.06 -2.30 -26.45
CA THR A 18 -20.45 -3.55 -26.93
C THR A 18 -18.91 -3.44 -26.89
N VAL A 19 -18.24 -4.60 -26.80
CA VAL A 19 -16.80 -4.87 -26.61
C VAL A 19 -16.02 -4.98 -27.94
N LYS A 20 -14.73 -4.60 -27.93
CA LYS A 20 -13.49 -5.24 -28.50
C LYS A 20 -12.43 -4.12 -28.66
N ILE A 21 -11.19 -4.20 -28.19
CA ILE A 21 -10.11 -5.17 -28.52
C ILE A 21 -9.05 -5.26 -27.39
N LEU A 22 -8.43 -6.44 -27.33
CA LEU A 22 -7.37 -6.96 -26.46
C LEU A 22 -5.94 -6.59 -26.93
N ALA A 23 -4.97 -6.86 -26.04
CA ALA A 23 -3.56 -7.19 -26.30
C ALA A 23 -2.55 -6.05 -26.54
N LEU A 24 -1.90 -5.63 -25.44
CA LEU A 24 -0.47 -5.32 -25.43
C LEU A 24 0.11 -5.56 -24.01
N LEU A 25 0.12 -6.84 -23.62
CA LEU A 25 0.94 -7.35 -22.52
C LEU A 25 1.98 -8.27 -23.17
N ALA A 26 3.22 -7.80 -23.29
CA ALA A 26 4.46 -8.59 -23.24
C ALA A 26 5.64 -7.83 -23.86
N VAL A 27 6.17 -6.81 -23.18
CA VAL A 27 7.63 -6.54 -23.12
C VAL A 27 7.91 -5.74 -21.84
N LEU A 28 7.98 -6.41 -20.69
CA LEU A 28 8.77 -5.90 -19.56
C LEU A 28 9.57 -7.08 -18.99
N HIS A 29 10.89 -6.89 -19.05
CA HIS A 29 11.95 -7.83 -18.71
C HIS A 29 11.74 -8.62 -17.40
N PRO A 30 12.23 -9.87 -17.30
CA PRO A 30 12.23 -10.66 -16.09
C PRO A 30 13.34 -10.17 -15.15
N ALA A 31 13.04 -9.14 -14.36
CA ALA A 31 13.83 -8.75 -13.20
C ALA A 31 12.93 -8.14 -12.11
N ALA A 32 11.77 -8.75 -11.88
CA ALA A 32 11.14 -8.62 -10.56
C ALA A 32 12.06 -9.33 -9.57
N ARG A 33 12.67 -8.57 -8.65
CA ARG A 33 13.58 -9.12 -7.65
C ARG A 33 12.85 -10.21 -6.84
N ALA A 34 13.60 -11.14 -6.26
CA ALA A 34 13.05 -12.21 -5.42
C ALA A 34 12.15 -11.68 -4.27
N GLU A 35 12.31 -10.43 -3.86
CA GLU A 35 11.48 -9.72 -2.86
C GLU A 35 10.05 -9.43 -3.35
N ASP A 36 9.84 -9.10 -4.63
CA ASP A 36 8.51 -8.77 -5.17
C ASP A 36 7.56 -9.99 -5.17
N ARG A 37 8.11 -11.21 -5.17
CA ARG A 37 7.34 -12.47 -5.12
C ARG A 37 7.09 -12.98 -3.70
N LEU A 38 7.67 -12.33 -2.69
CA LEU A 38 7.54 -12.76 -1.30
C LEU A 38 6.10 -12.60 -0.82
N SER A 39 5.48 -11.43 -1.05
CA SER A 39 4.13 -11.15 -0.51
C SER A 39 3.11 -12.15 -1.04
N GLY A 40 3.00 -12.35 -2.36
CA GLY A 40 2.04 -13.29 -2.93
C GLY A 40 2.24 -14.75 -2.49
N THR A 41 3.49 -15.18 -2.37
CA THR A 41 3.83 -16.55 -1.95
C THR A 41 3.49 -16.78 -0.48
N VAL A 42 3.92 -15.85 0.40
CA VAL A 42 3.69 -15.96 1.85
C VAL A 42 2.21 -15.82 2.18
N ASP A 43 1.53 -14.87 1.55
CA ASP A 43 0.10 -14.67 1.72
C ASP A 43 -0.70 -15.92 1.32
N SER A 44 -0.29 -16.64 0.27
CA SER A 44 -0.92 -17.93 -0.09
C SER A 44 -0.72 -18.97 1.00
N LEU A 45 0.50 -19.13 1.51
CA LEU A 45 0.79 -20.07 2.60
C LEU A 45 0.00 -19.75 3.87
N LEU A 46 -0.10 -18.46 4.21
CA LEU A 46 -0.88 -17.98 5.35
C LEU A 46 -2.38 -18.23 5.16
N ALA A 47 -2.92 -17.97 3.97
CA ALA A 47 -4.32 -18.24 3.62
C ALA A 47 -4.67 -19.73 3.74
N ASP A 48 -3.71 -20.60 3.40
CA ASP A 48 -3.85 -22.05 3.49
C ASP A 48 -3.42 -22.60 4.87
N ARG A 49 -3.23 -21.73 5.88
CA ARG A 49 -2.83 -22.08 7.27
C ARG A 49 -1.51 -22.84 7.39
N GLN A 50 -0.65 -22.73 6.38
CA GLN A 50 0.68 -23.33 6.39
C GLN A 50 1.67 -22.41 7.13
N PHE A 51 1.38 -22.15 8.40
CA PHE A 51 2.06 -21.14 9.23
C PHE A 51 3.56 -21.40 9.37
N GLU A 52 3.96 -22.65 9.59
CA GLU A 52 5.37 -23.04 9.69
C GLU A 52 6.14 -22.76 8.40
N ARG A 53 5.54 -23.09 7.25
CA ARG A 53 6.13 -22.83 5.94
C ARG A 53 6.20 -21.34 5.64
N ALA A 54 5.15 -20.58 5.98
CA ALA A 54 5.14 -19.13 5.83
C ALA A 54 6.25 -18.47 6.68
N LEU A 55 6.45 -18.93 7.92
CA LEU A 55 7.51 -18.43 8.78
C LEU A 55 8.90 -18.73 8.21
N ALA A 56 9.12 -19.95 7.69
CA ALA A 56 10.37 -20.32 7.05
C ALA A 56 10.72 -19.44 5.84
N VAL A 57 9.71 -19.01 5.06
CA VAL A 57 9.93 -18.06 3.96
C VAL A 57 10.35 -16.69 4.49
N TYR A 58 9.71 -16.19 5.55
CA TYR A 58 10.14 -14.93 6.19
C TYR A 58 11.57 -14.99 6.72
N GLN A 59 11.96 -16.09 7.38
CA GLN A 59 13.31 -16.29 7.90
C GLN A 59 14.35 -16.27 6.77
N LYS A 60 14.13 -17.08 5.73
CA LYS A 60 15.02 -17.14 4.56
C LYS A 60 15.16 -15.79 3.85
N ALA A 61 14.09 -15.01 3.76
CA ALA A 61 14.13 -13.69 3.15
C ALA A 61 14.85 -12.65 4.01
N ALA A 62 14.64 -12.70 5.33
CA ALA A 62 15.33 -11.82 6.27
C ALA A 62 16.86 -12.04 6.29
N GLU A 63 17.32 -13.28 6.07
CA GLU A 63 18.74 -13.66 5.98
C GLU A 63 19.40 -13.19 4.67
N LYS A 64 18.72 -13.34 3.53
CA LYS A 64 19.35 -13.14 2.21
C LYS A 64 19.41 -11.70 1.75
N SER A 65 18.37 -10.92 2.03
CA SER A 65 18.18 -9.64 1.36
C SER A 65 17.59 -8.55 2.26
N HIS A 66 17.25 -8.91 3.51
CA HIS A 66 16.38 -8.14 4.41
C HIS A 66 14.99 -7.89 3.80
N LEU A 67 13.94 -7.86 4.61
CA LEU A 67 12.59 -7.54 4.11
C LEU A 67 12.51 -6.04 3.88
N SER A 68 12.06 -5.58 2.72
CA SER A 68 12.08 -4.15 2.38
C SER A 68 11.09 -3.35 3.25
N PHE A 69 9.98 -3.97 3.68
CA PHE A 69 8.91 -3.27 4.40
C PHE A 69 8.75 -3.70 5.86
N SER A 70 8.45 -2.73 6.72
CA SER A 70 8.18 -2.94 8.16
C SER A 70 7.00 -3.90 8.37
N ARG A 71 5.99 -3.91 7.47
CA ARG A 71 4.84 -4.82 7.52
C ARG A 71 5.29 -6.28 7.67
N ASP A 72 6.24 -6.72 6.86
CA ASP A 72 6.60 -8.14 6.76
C ASP A 72 7.25 -8.64 8.06
N TYR A 73 8.11 -7.82 8.68
CA TYR A 73 8.64 -8.10 10.02
C TYR A 73 7.55 -8.15 11.10
N ARG A 74 6.53 -7.30 11.01
CA ARG A 74 5.41 -7.30 11.97
C ARG A 74 4.58 -8.57 11.86
N VAL A 75 4.33 -9.04 10.64
CA VAL A 75 3.60 -10.29 10.40
C VAL A 75 4.45 -11.48 10.85
N ALA A 76 5.72 -11.54 10.46
CA ALA A 76 6.65 -12.60 10.86
C ALA A 76 6.79 -12.71 12.38
N ALA A 77 6.89 -11.58 13.09
CA ALA A 77 6.93 -11.55 14.55
C ALA A 77 5.66 -12.14 15.19
N GLN A 78 4.48 -11.73 14.73
CA GLN A 78 3.20 -12.25 15.25
C GLN A 78 3.05 -13.75 14.94
N LEU A 79 3.45 -14.17 13.74
CA LEU A 79 3.41 -15.57 13.33
C LEU A 79 4.34 -16.45 14.17
N ALA A 80 5.58 -15.98 14.42
CA ALA A 80 6.51 -16.67 15.31
C ALA A 80 5.98 -16.77 16.74
N ALA A 81 5.36 -15.70 17.25
CA ALA A 81 4.74 -15.71 18.57
C ALA A 81 3.56 -16.69 18.64
N TYR A 82 2.72 -16.73 17.60
CA TYR A 82 1.62 -17.68 17.47
C TYR A 82 2.12 -19.13 17.48
N LEU A 83 3.23 -19.41 16.80
CA LEU A 83 3.90 -20.72 16.77
C LEU A 83 4.78 -21.00 18.00
N ARG A 84 4.75 -20.15 19.04
CA ARG A 84 5.55 -20.30 20.27
C ARG A 84 7.06 -20.36 20.03
N LYS A 85 7.54 -19.74 18.94
CA LYS A 85 8.97 -19.61 18.61
C LYS A 85 9.49 -18.29 19.15
N ASP A 86 9.59 -18.18 20.47
CA ASP A 86 9.78 -16.91 21.19
C ASP A 86 11.05 -16.17 20.76
N GLU A 87 12.18 -16.87 20.58
CA GLU A 87 13.44 -16.28 20.11
C GLU A 87 13.30 -15.66 18.72
N THR A 88 12.65 -16.40 17.80
CA THR A 88 12.38 -15.92 16.44
C THR A 88 11.42 -14.72 16.46
N ALA A 89 10.42 -14.74 17.35
CA ALA A 89 9.49 -13.63 17.52
C ALA A 89 10.21 -12.37 18.01
N PHE A 90 11.12 -12.48 18.98
CA PHE A 90 11.93 -11.36 19.46
C PHE A 90 12.91 -10.83 18.41
N LEU A 91 13.51 -11.72 17.61
CA LEU A 91 14.36 -11.33 16.49
C LEU A 91 13.58 -10.43 15.51
N PHE A 92 12.40 -10.89 15.06
CA PHE A 92 11.57 -10.11 14.14
C PHE A 92 10.98 -8.84 14.78
N LEU A 93 10.65 -8.87 16.08
CA LEU A 93 10.24 -7.65 16.81
C LEU A 93 11.33 -6.60 16.81
N LYS A 94 12.58 -6.98 17.09
CA LYS A 94 13.73 -6.06 17.07
C LYS A 94 13.91 -5.45 15.67
N GLN A 95 13.81 -6.27 14.63
CA GLN A 95 13.87 -5.80 13.24
C GLN A 95 12.71 -4.84 12.90
N ALA A 96 11.47 -5.18 13.27
CA ALA A 96 10.32 -4.31 13.05
C ALA A 96 10.46 -2.95 13.78
N VAL A 97 11.00 -2.94 15.00
CA VAL A 97 11.28 -1.72 15.78
C VAL A 97 12.36 -0.88 15.10
N SER A 98 13.44 -1.51 14.62
CA SER A 98 14.50 -0.82 13.87
C SER A 98 13.99 -0.20 12.56
N ARG A 99 12.82 -0.63 12.08
CA ARG A 99 12.08 -0.08 10.94
C ARG A 99 10.84 0.71 11.35
N GLY A 100 10.90 1.34 12.52
CA GLY A 100 9.91 2.34 12.93
C GLY A 100 8.64 1.81 13.57
N TRP A 101 8.51 0.51 13.87
CA TRP A 101 7.35 0.03 14.60
C TRP A 101 7.34 0.58 16.04
N GLU A 102 6.32 1.37 16.35
CA GLU A 102 6.25 2.05 17.65
C GLU A 102 5.87 1.09 18.79
N TRP A 103 6.53 1.23 19.93
CA TRP A 103 6.27 0.47 21.16
C TRP A 103 4.78 0.43 21.52
N LYS A 104 4.13 1.61 21.48
CA LYS A 104 2.70 1.74 21.82
C LYS A 104 1.78 0.96 20.90
N LYS A 105 2.18 0.71 19.64
CA LYS A 105 1.37 0.01 18.63
C LYS A 105 1.42 -1.51 18.84
N PHE A 106 2.60 -2.08 19.03
CA PHE A 106 2.71 -3.55 19.15
C PHE A 106 2.50 -4.07 20.57
N ARG A 107 2.82 -3.30 21.61
CA ARG A 107 2.61 -3.73 23.01
C ARG A 107 1.15 -4.06 23.36
N LYS A 108 0.20 -3.65 22.51
CA LYS A 108 -1.25 -3.88 22.70
C LYS A 108 -1.76 -5.11 21.95
N LEU A 109 -0.98 -5.66 21.01
CA LEU A 109 -1.42 -6.81 20.21
C LEU A 109 -1.50 -8.07 21.08
N SER A 110 -2.63 -8.77 20.98
CA SER A 110 -2.90 -10.02 21.70
C SER A 110 -1.88 -11.10 21.37
N ALA A 111 -1.46 -11.18 20.10
CA ALA A 111 -0.43 -12.11 19.63
C ALA A 111 0.88 -12.08 20.44
N PHE A 112 1.21 -10.95 21.08
CA PHE A 112 2.43 -10.82 21.89
C PHE A 112 2.19 -10.94 23.39
N GLN A 113 0.97 -11.17 23.86
CA GLN A 113 0.70 -11.34 25.30
C GLN A 113 1.60 -12.40 25.97
N PRO A 114 1.81 -13.60 25.38
CA PRO A 114 2.70 -14.60 25.98
C PRO A 114 4.14 -14.12 26.15
N LEU A 115 4.64 -13.33 25.19
CA LEU A 115 6.02 -12.83 25.20
C LEU A 115 6.28 -11.81 26.30
N ARG A 116 5.25 -11.11 26.82
CA ARG A 116 5.42 -10.00 27.77
C ARG A 116 5.98 -10.44 29.13
N GLN A 117 5.80 -11.71 29.48
CA GLN A 117 6.30 -12.28 30.72
C GLN A 117 7.76 -12.73 30.62
N LEU A 118 8.31 -12.79 29.41
CA LEU A 118 9.66 -13.26 29.17
C LEU A 118 10.69 -12.16 29.45
N PRO A 119 11.88 -12.50 30.01
CA PRO A 119 12.94 -11.52 30.26
C PRO A 119 13.35 -10.71 29.03
N GLN A 120 13.32 -11.33 27.84
CA GLN A 120 13.62 -10.69 26.56
C GLN A 120 12.68 -9.51 26.25
N TRP A 121 11.44 -9.51 26.77
CA TRP A 121 10.53 -8.37 26.61
C TRP A 121 11.04 -7.12 27.34
N LYS A 122 11.53 -7.29 28.57
CA LYS A 122 12.15 -6.21 29.34
C LYS A 122 13.42 -5.70 28.64
N SER A 123 14.23 -6.62 28.10
CA SER A 123 15.41 -6.25 27.31
C SER A 123 15.05 -5.46 26.06
N LEU A 124 14.03 -5.88 25.29
CA LEU A 124 13.55 -5.14 24.12
C LEU A 124 13.03 -3.74 24.51
N GLN A 125 12.33 -3.63 25.64
CA GLN A 125 11.85 -2.35 26.17
C GLN A 125 13.01 -1.39 26.46
N GLN A 126 14.09 -1.88 27.08
CA GLN A 126 15.29 -1.10 27.36
C GLN A 126 16.04 -0.71 26.09
N GLN A 127 16.09 -1.59 25.09
CA GLN A 127 16.74 -1.33 23.79
C GLN A 127 15.92 -0.39 22.89
N TYR A 128 14.60 -0.30 23.09
CA TYR A 128 13.70 0.43 22.20
C TYR A 128 14.11 1.90 21.93
N PRO A 129 14.48 2.72 22.93
CA PRO A 129 14.89 4.11 22.68
C PRO A 129 16.08 4.22 21.72
N ALA A 130 17.09 3.36 21.85
CA ALA A 130 18.27 3.35 20.99
C ALA A 130 17.93 2.91 19.56
N LEU A 131 17.15 1.83 19.42
CA LEU A 131 16.67 1.36 18.11
C LEU A 131 15.80 2.42 17.42
N ARG A 132 14.94 3.11 18.18
CA ARG A 132 14.09 4.17 17.66
C ARG A 132 14.90 5.39 17.23
N LYS A 133 15.93 5.77 18.00
CA LYS A 133 16.84 6.87 17.65
C LYS A 133 17.53 6.57 16.31
N THR A 134 18.13 5.39 16.18
CA THR A 134 18.78 4.93 14.94
C THR A 134 17.84 5.00 13.74
N TYR A 135 16.61 4.51 13.90
CA TYR A 135 15.60 4.61 12.84
C TYR A 135 15.30 6.07 12.45
N LEU A 136 15.07 6.95 13.42
CA LEU A 136 14.75 8.36 13.15
C LEU A 136 15.91 9.11 12.48
N GLU A 137 17.15 8.77 12.83
CA GLU A 137 18.36 9.33 12.23
C GLU A 137 18.57 8.88 10.78
N SER A 138 18.03 7.72 10.39
CA SER A 138 18.08 7.23 9.01
C SER A 138 17.12 7.93 8.05
N LEU A 139 16.16 8.70 8.57
CA LEU A 139 15.15 9.39 7.77
C LEU A 139 15.70 10.66 7.12
N GLN A 140 14.95 11.20 6.17
CA GLN A 140 15.21 12.50 5.54
C GLN A 140 14.18 13.54 6.02
N PRO A 141 14.48 14.33 7.08
CA PRO A 141 13.53 15.27 7.69
C PRO A 141 13.06 16.35 6.71
N GLU A 142 13.94 16.78 5.81
CA GLU A 142 13.63 17.78 4.79
C GLU A 142 12.56 17.28 3.82
N VAL A 143 12.75 16.08 3.28
CA VAL A 143 11.77 15.44 2.38
C VAL A 143 10.47 15.18 3.13
N SER A 144 10.53 14.71 4.38
CA SER A 144 9.33 14.48 5.20
C SER A 144 8.52 15.75 5.42
N ARG A 145 9.18 16.87 5.74
CA ARG A 145 8.55 18.19 5.88
C ARG A 145 7.98 18.68 4.56
N LEU A 146 8.68 18.45 3.45
CA LEU A 146 8.23 18.83 2.13
C LEU A 146 6.95 18.09 1.73
N VAL A 147 6.94 16.75 1.81
CA VAL A 147 5.76 15.92 1.54
C VAL A 147 4.62 16.24 2.51
N GLY A 148 4.93 16.48 3.78
CA GLY A 148 3.95 16.95 4.77
C GLY A 148 3.30 18.29 4.39
N ASN A 149 4.06 19.23 3.83
CA ASN A 149 3.52 20.49 3.32
C ASN A 149 2.64 20.28 2.09
N MET A 150 3.07 19.42 1.16
CA MET A 150 2.30 19.05 -0.02
C MET A 150 0.96 18.46 0.39
N PHE A 151 0.95 17.46 1.27
CA PHE A 151 -0.24 16.80 1.80
C PHE A 151 -1.18 17.77 2.52
N ARG A 152 -0.67 18.67 3.37
CA ARG A 152 -1.53 19.65 4.05
C ARG A 152 -2.25 20.59 3.08
N LYS A 153 -1.57 21.02 2.01
CA LYS A 153 -2.18 21.87 0.97
C LYS A 153 -3.24 21.10 0.19
N ASP A 154 -2.93 19.85 -0.15
CA ASP A 154 -3.80 18.94 -0.86
C ASP A 154 -5.10 18.64 -0.08
N GLN A 155 -4.99 18.23 1.19
CA GLN A 155 -6.13 18.01 2.08
C GLN A 155 -7.03 19.25 2.24
N ARG A 156 -6.45 20.46 2.31
CA ARG A 156 -7.24 21.71 2.39
C ARG A 156 -8.07 21.92 1.12
N LYS A 157 -7.57 21.51 -0.05
CA LYS A 157 -8.30 21.59 -1.31
C LYS A 157 -9.37 20.51 -1.40
N ALA A 158 -9.06 19.27 -1.00
CA ALA A 158 -10.04 18.20 -0.91
C ALA A 158 -11.20 18.54 0.03
N PHE A 159 -10.91 19.16 1.20
CA PHE A 159 -11.95 19.62 2.13
C PHE A 159 -12.89 20.65 1.49
N ARG A 160 -12.36 21.59 0.71
CA ARG A 160 -13.19 22.58 0.00
C ARG A 160 -14.07 21.94 -1.07
N ALA A 161 -13.62 20.87 -1.72
CA ALA A 161 -14.44 20.12 -2.68
C ALA A 161 -15.68 19.50 -2.03
N MET A 162 -15.59 19.07 -0.76
CA MET A 162 -16.74 18.54 -0.01
C MET A 162 -17.83 19.59 0.25
N LEU A 163 -17.50 20.88 0.20
CA LEU A 163 -18.47 21.97 0.34
C LEU A 163 -19.25 22.25 -0.95
N CYS A 164 -18.93 21.56 -2.05
CA CYS A 164 -19.71 21.59 -3.28
C CYS A 164 -20.78 20.50 -3.23
N PHE A 165 -22.06 20.89 -3.13
CA PHE A 165 -23.18 19.96 -2.89
C PHE A 165 -23.79 19.31 -4.14
N THR A 166 -23.31 19.66 -5.35
CA THR A 166 -23.81 19.07 -6.61
C THR A 166 -22.68 18.41 -7.37
N SER A 167 -22.97 17.32 -8.09
CA SER A 167 -21.98 16.61 -8.91
C SER A 167 -21.33 17.54 -9.94
N ARG A 168 -22.13 18.33 -10.67
CA ARG A 168 -21.62 19.34 -11.62
C ARG A 168 -20.76 20.42 -10.94
N GLY A 169 -21.09 20.79 -9.71
CA GLY A 169 -20.32 21.75 -8.92
C GLY A 169 -18.98 21.17 -8.45
N GLN A 170 -18.98 19.91 -8.03
CA GLN A 170 -17.79 19.15 -7.65
C GLN A 170 -16.84 18.97 -8.83
N ASP A 171 -17.33 18.54 -9.99
CA ASP A 171 -16.52 18.39 -11.21
C ASP A 171 -15.90 19.73 -11.64
N ARG A 172 -16.70 20.80 -11.61
CA ARG A 172 -16.20 22.15 -11.94
C ARG A 172 -15.12 22.60 -10.97
N TYR A 173 -15.28 22.36 -9.67
CA TYR A 173 -14.27 22.68 -8.67
C TYR A 173 -13.01 21.83 -8.87
N ALA A 174 -13.18 20.53 -9.08
CA ALA A 174 -12.10 19.59 -9.32
C ALA A 174 -11.26 20.01 -10.54
N GLU A 175 -11.90 20.29 -11.67
CA GLU A 175 -11.20 20.68 -12.90
C GLU A 175 -10.59 22.09 -12.82
N ARG A 176 -11.28 23.09 -12.26
CA ARG A 176 -10.81 24.49 -12.30
C ARG A 176 -9.89 24.88 -11.13
N ALA A 177 -10.11 24.30 -9.95
CA ALA A 177 -9.45 24.74 -8.72
C ALA A 177 -8.52 23.68 -8.13
N PHE A 178 -8.85 22.39 -8.28
CA PHE A 178 -8.03 21.29 -7.78
C PHE A 178 -6.96 20.88 -8.79
N ALA A 179 -7.30 20.71 -10.08
CA ALA A 179 -6.36 20.24 -11.09
C ALA A 179 -5.10 21.12 -11.21
N PRO A 180 -5.18 22.47 -11.32
CA PRO A 180 -3.96 23.29 -11.40
C PRO A 180 -3.09 23.22 -10.14
N HIS A 181 -3.68 22.91 -8.99
CA HIS A 181 -2.93 22.66 -7.76
C HIS A 181 -2.24 21.30 -7.82
N SER A 182 -2.99 20.26 -8.20
CA SER A 182 -2.54 18.89 -8.30
C SER A 182 -1.37 18.77 -9.30
N GLU A 183 -1.43 19.42 -10.45
CA GLU A 183 -0.34 19.43 -11.44
C GLU A 183 0.98 19.96 -10.87
N ARG A 184 0.93 21.04 -10.07
CA ARG A 184 2.12 21.56 -9.38
C ARG A 184 2.65 20.58 -8.34
N GLN A 185 1.76 19.87 -7.65
CA GLN A 185 2.13 18.84 -6.69
C GLN A 185 2.80 17.67 -7.41
N MET A 186 2.28 17.26 -8.58
CA MET A 186 2.85 16.19 -9.41
C MET A 186 4.24 16.55 -9.93
N ALA A 187 4.43 17.78 -10.42
CA ALA A 187 5.76 18.26 -10.82
C ALA A 187 6.75 18.25 -9.65
N ARG A 188 6.32 18.69 -8.46
CA ARG A 188 7.16 18.65 -7.26
C ARG A 188 7.42 17.21 -6.81
N PHE A 189 6.42 16.34 -6.89
CA PHE A 189 6.56 14.92 -6.56
C PHE A 189 7.56 14.24 -7.50
N GLN A 190 7.52 14.53 -8.79
CA GLN A 190 8.47 14.01 -9.77
C GLN A 190 9.91 14.43 -9.44
N GLN A 191 10.12 15.68 -9.00
CA GLN A 191 11.43 16.12 -8.51
C GLN A 191 11.87 15.30 -7.31
N ILE A 192 10.98 15.03 -6.34
CA ILE A 192 11.32 14.21 -5.18
C ILE A 192 11.70 12.79 -5.61
N LEU A 193 10.88 12.20 -6.46
CA LEU A 193 11.05 10.83 -6.96
C LEU A 193 12.38 10.67 -7.70
N ASN A 194 12.77 11.67 -8.50
CA ASN A 194 14.03 11.66 -9.25
C ASN A 194 15.26 11.88 -8.37
N THR A 195 15.15 12.70 -7.32
CA THR A 195 16.31 13.07 -6.48
C THR A 195 16.53 12.10 -5.32
N TRP A 196 15.47 11.65 -4.65
CA TRP A 196 15.56 10.83 -3.43
C TRP A 196 14.88 9.46 -3.54
N GLY A 197 14.18 9.19 -4.65
CA GLY A 197 13.32 8.01 -4.77
C GLY A 197 11.92 8.24 -4.16
N TYR A 198 11.14 7.17 -4.04
CA TYR A 198 9.77 7.30 -3.54
C TYR A 198 9.77 7.69 -2.06
N PRO A 199 9.06 8.78 -1.66
CA PRO A 199 8.95 9.18 -0.27
C PRO A 199 8.00 8.26 0.51
N GLY A 200 8.50 7.06 0.82
CA GLY A 200 7.81 6.01 1.58
C GLY A 200 8.36 5.82 3.00
N GLU A 201 8.10 4.65 3.58
CA GLU A 201 8.44 4.37 4.99
C GLU A 201 9.94 4.49 5.31
N ALA A 202 10.81 4.03 4.41
CA ALA A 202 12.26 4.10 4.63
C ALA A 202 12.81 5.53 4.58
N LEU A 203 12.22 6.40 3.74
CA LEU A 203 12.74 7.76 3.54
C LEU A 203 12.15 8.76 4.52
N VAL A 204 10.85 8.68 4.80
CA VAL A 204 10.11 9.71 5.55
C VAL A 204 9.24 9.15 6.68
N ALA A 205 9.37 7.87 7.01
CA ALA A 205 8.58 7.14 8.02
C ALA A 205 7.07 7.10 7.76
N ASP A 206 6.65 7.40 6.52
CA ASP A 206 5.25 7.46 6.12
C ASP A 206 5.13 7.14 4.63
N SER A 207 4.27 6.19 4.27
CA SER A 207 3.92 5.89 2.86
C SER A 207 2.55 6.45 2.46
N TRP A 208 1.78 6.92 3.44
CA TRP A 208 0.40 7.33 3.26
C TRP A 208 0.26 8.70 2.57
N ARG A 209 1.00 9.73 3.00
CA ARG A 209 0.84 11.08 2.44
C ARG A 209 1.12 11.13 0.96
N SER A 210 2.21 10.48 0.55
CA SER A 210 2.64 10.38 -0.84
C SER A 210 1.61 9.67 -1.70
N SER A 211 1.07 8.54 -1.21
CA SER A 211 0.01 7.83 -1.92
C SER A 211 -1.27 8.66 -2.04
N VAL A 212 -1.68 9.36 -0.98
CA VAL A 212 -2.87 10.23 -1.04
C VAL A 212 -2.76 11.31 -2.11
N ILE A 213 -1.61 12.01 -2.17
CA ILE A 213 -1.37 13.06 -3.17
C ILE A 213 -1.56 12.50 -4.59
N LEU A 214 -1.00 11.31 -4.85
CA LEU A 214 -1.11 10.63 -6.14
C LEU A 214 -2.55 10.16 -6.42
N THR A 215 -3.23 9.57 -5.43
CA THR A 215 -4.62 9.11 -5.61
C THR A 215 -5.57 10.26 -5.86
N HIS A 216 -5.40 11.40 -5.19
CA HIS A 216 -6.24 12.57 -5.42
C HIS A 216 -6.03 13.18 -6.80
N HIS A 217 -4.80 13.16 -7.33
CA HIS A 217 -4.55 13.52 -8.72
C HIS A 217 -5.30 12.59 -9.68
N ASN A 218 -5.20 11.27 -9.43
CA ASN A 218 -5.84 10.25 -10.25
C ASN A 218 -7.38 10.28 -10.14
N SER A 219 -7.93 10.91 -9.09
CA SER A 219 -9.37 10.96 -8.81
C SER A 219 -10.05 12.29 -9.14
N ILE A 220 -9.41 13.19 -9.92
CA ILE A 220 -9.96 14.52 -10.22
C ILE A 220 -11.32 14.44 -10.93
N SER A 221 -11.36 13.85 -12.12
CA SER A 221 -12.56 13.54 -12.88
C SER A 221 -12.20 12.56 -14.00
N ALA A 222 -13.18 11.83 -14.54
CA ALA A 222 -12.94 10.94 -15.68
C ALA A 222 -12.42 11.72 -16.90
N LYS A 223 -13.02 12.89 -17.17
CA LYS A 223 -12.63 13.78 -18.27
C LYS A 223 -11.19 14.27 -18.12
N TYR A 224 -10.76 14.61 -16.90
CA TYR A 224 -9.38 14.98 -16.64
C TYR A 224 -8.45 13.79 -16.83
N ALA A 225 -8.73 12.65 -16.19
CA ALA A 225 -7.88 11.45 -16.24
C ALA A 225 -7.70 10.88 -17.67
N GLN A 226 -8.70 11.02 -18.54
CA GLN A 226 -8.60 10.65 -19.96
C GLN A 226 -7.59 11.49 -20.75
N ARG A 227 -7.35 12.74 -20.33
CA ARG A 227 -6.43 13.70 -20.95
C ARG A 227 -5.13 13.86 -20.18
N ASP A 228 -5.02 13.22 -19.01
CA ASP A 228 -3.88 13.34 -18.14
C ASP A 228 -2.64 12.67 -18.74
N THR A 229 -1.58 13.45 -18.86
CA THR A 229 -0.24 13.01 -19.28
C THR A 229 0.75 12.95 -18.10
N LEU A 230 0.42 13.55 -16.96
CA LEU A 230 1.30 13.63 -15.80
C LEU A 230 1.39 12.29 -15.09
N TYR A 231 0.27 11.67 -14.69
CA TYR A 231 0.34 10.36 -14.03
C TYR A 231 1.05 9.30 -14.90
N PRO A 232 0.71 9.16 -16.21
CA PRO A 232 1.44 8.25 -17.09
C PRO A 232 2.94 8.52 -17.15
N SER A 233 3.38 9.79 -17.10
CA SER A 233 4.82 10.14 -17.13
C SER A 233 5.55 9.72 -15.85
N ILE A 234 4.90 9.78 -14.69
CA ILE A 234 5.53 9.43 -13.41
C ILE A 234 5.45 7.92 -13.12
N ARG A 235 4.47 7.22 -13.69
CA ARG A 235 4.16 5.81 -13.42
C ARG A 235 5.37 4.88 -13.59
N PRO A 236 6.23 5.02 -14.63
CA PRO A 236 7.46 4.24 -14.73
C PRO A 236 8.41 4.44 -13.54
N GLY A 237 8.50 5.66 -13.00
CA GLY A 237 9.30 5.95 -11.81
C GLY A 237 8.73 5.29 -10.55
N LEU A 238 7.40 5.23 -10.43
CA LEU A 238 6.74 4.51 -9.34
C LEU A 238 6.99 3.00 -9.42
N LEU A 239 6.95 2.40 -10.62
CA LEU A 239 7.28 0.99 -10.82
C LEU A 239 8.74 0.68 -10.48
N ARG A 240 9.68 1.56 -10.85
CA ARG A 240 11.08 1.44 -10.41
C ARG A 240 11.21 1.51 -8.90
N ALA A 241 10.42 2.37 -8.24
CA ALA A 241 10.39 2.43 -6.78
C ALA A 241 9.82 1.16 -6.13
N VAL A 242 8.86 0.47 -6.78
CA VAL A 242 8.40 -0.86 -6.34
C VAL A 242 9.55 -1.86 -6.42
N GLN A 243 10.20 -1.96 -7.58
CA GLN A 243 11.33 -2.87 -7.80
C GLN A 243 12.52 -2.61 -6.86
N ALA A 244 12.69 -1.35 -6.44
CA ALA A 244 13.73 -0.94 -5.49
C ALA A 244 13.35 -1.13 -4.03
N GLY A 245 12.15 -1.63 -3.71
CA GLY A 245 11.66 -1.80 -2.34
C GLY A 245 11.34 -0.48 -1.62
N GLN A 246 11.18 0.63 -2.37
CA GLN A 246 10.87 1.96 -1.83
C GLN A 246 9.35 2.21 -1.75
N LEU A 247 8.57 1.58 -2.62
CA LEU A 247 7.12 1.66 -2.68
C LEU A 247 6.53 0.26 -2.57
N ALA A 248 5.69 0.02 -1.57
CA ALA A 248 5.02 -1.28 -1.42
C ALA A 248 4.15 -1.57 -2.66
N PRO A 249 4.20 -2.79 -3.23
CA PRO A 249 3.40 -3.14 -4.41
C PRO A 249 1.90 -2.89 -4.22
N VAL A 250 1.38 -3.14 -3.02
CA VAL A 250 -0.03 -2.89 -2.67
C VAL A 250 -0.38 -1.40 -2.73
N THR A 251 0.53 -0.53 -2.28
CA THR A 251 0.34 0.92 -2.32
C THR A 251 0.40 1.43 -3.76
N PHE A 252 1.33 0.92 -4.58
CA PHE A 252 1.33 1.22 -6.01
C PHE A 252 0.00 0.81 -6.66
N ALA A 253 -0.45 -0.42 -6.40
CA ALA A 253 -1.69 -0.94 -6.96
C ALA A 253 -2.88 -0.06 -6.58
N GLN A 254 -2.99 0.39 -5.33
CA GLN A 254 -4.04 1.33 -4.91
C GLN A 254 -3.97 2.68 -5.64
N ILE A 255 -2.78 3.22 -5.87
CA ILE A 255 -2.58 4.47 -6.63
C ILE A 255 -3.02 4.30 -8.09
N ASP A 256 -2.57 3.22 -8.73
CA ASP A 256 -2.85 2.92 -10.15
C ASP A 256 -4.32 2.51 -10.34
N ASP A 257 -4.94 1.88 -9.34
CA ASP A 257 -6.37 1.54 -9.35
C ASP A 257 -7.25 2.78 -9.48
N TRP A 258 -6.93 3.87 -8.76
CA TRP A 258 -7.63 5.15 -8.92
C TRP A 258 -7.56 5.66 -10.36
N TYR A 259 -6.39 5.56 -11.00
CA TYR A 259 -6.23 6.01 -12.38
C TYR A 259 -7.05 5.16 -13.35
N LEU A 260 -6.92 3.82 -13.27
CA LEU A 260 -7.60 2.90 -14.18
C LEU A 260 -9.13 2.97 -14.05
N VAL A 261 -9.64 2.98 -12.82
CA VAL A 261 -11.07 3.01 -12.53
C VAL A 261 -11.66 4.37 -12.95
N VAL A 262 -11.03 5.50 -12.59
CA VAL A 262 -11.58 6.83 -12.91
C VAL A 262 -11.50 7.13 -14.41
N LYS A 263 -10.36 6.83 -15.06
CA LYS A 263 -10.18 7.04 -16.52
C LYS A 263 -11.20 6.28 -17.36
N SER A 264 -11.57 5.08 -16.91
CA SER A 264 -12.56 4.23 -17.57
C SER A 264 -14.01 4.55 -17.23
N GLU A 265 -14.27 5.62 -16.47
CA GLU A 265 -15.61 5.94 -15.94
C GLU A 265 -16.19 4.78 -15.13
N TRP A 266 -15.36 4.16 -14.29
CA TRP A 266 -15.71 3.04 -13.41
C TRP A 266 -16.12 1.74 -14.13
N LYS A 267 -15.83 1.64 -15.45
CA LYS A 267 -16.04 0.43 -16.24
C LYS A 267 -14.95 -0.61 -16.02
N ASP A 268 -13.71 -0.17 -15.77
CA ASP A 268 -12.62 -1.04 -15.36
C ASP A 268 -12.65 -1.24 -13.83
N LYS A 269 -12.26 -2.44 -13.40
CA LYS A 269 -12.11 -2.81 -11.98
C LYS A 269 -10.67 -2.76 -11.51
N GLY A 270 -9.72 -2.56 -12.44
CA GLY A 270 -8.29 -2.46 -12.16
C GLY A 270 -7.79 -3.61 -11.28
N TYR A 271 -7.19 -3.28 -10.15
CA TYR A 271 -6.64 -4.22 -9.17
C TYR A 271 -7.69 -4.78 -8.19
N GLY A 272 -8.93 -4.28 -8.27
CA GLY A 272 -10.05 -4.69 -7.42
C GLY A 272 -10.03 -4.09 -6.02
N TYR A 273 -9.31 -2.98 -5.79
CA TYR A 273 -9.27 -2.30 -4.49
C TYR A 273 -10.38 -1.25 -4.34
N LEU A 274 -10.65 -0.48 -5.40
CA LEU A 274 -11.70 0.55 -5.38
C LEU A 274 -13.07 0.04 -5.81
N SER A 275 -13.09 -0.87 -6.78
CA SER A 275 -14.33 -1.50 -7.25
C SER A 275 -14.11 -3.00 -7.29
N ALA A 276 -14.87 -3.74 -6.48
CA ALA A 276 -14.76 -5.18 -6.43
C ALA A 276 -15.16 -5.80 -7.79
N PRO A 277 -14.41 -6.79 -8.31
CA PRO A 277 -14.79 -7.50 -9.52
C PRO A 277 -16.01 -8.39 -9.27
N GLU A 278 -17.05 -8.24 -10.10
CA GLU A 278 -18.34 -8.91 -9.93
C GLU A 278 -18.41 -10.20 -10.77
N THR A 279 -17.75 -10.20 -11.93
CA THR A 279 -17.70 -11.34 -12.87
C THR A 279 -16.38 -12.10 -12.80
N ASP A 280 -16.36 -13.34 -13.30
CA ASP A 280 -15.12 -14.12 -13.40
C ASP A 280 -14.09 -13.48 -14.33
N ALA A 281 -14.52 -12.89 -15.44
CA ALA A 281 -13.63 -12.19 -16.36
C ALA A 281 -12.96 -10.98 -15.69
N GLU A 282 -13.71 -10.19 -14.92
CA GLU A 282 -13.15 -9.09 -14.13
C GLU A 282 -12.20 -9.59 -13.03
N ARG A 283 -12.56 -10.67 -12.33
CA ARG A 283 -11.70 -11.30 -11.32
C ARG A 283 -10.38 -11.79 -11.92
N GLN A 284 -10.43 -12.46 -13.08
CA GLN A 284 -9.25 -12.93 -13.80
C GLN A 284 -8.35 -11.75 -14.21
N ARG A 285 -8.94 -10.68 -14.74
CA ARG A 285 -8.21 -9.46 -15.12
C ARG A 285 -7.55 -8.79 -13.91
N ALA A 286 -8.29 -8.61 -12.82
CA ALA A 286 -7.75 -8.05 -11.59
C ALA A 286 -6.62 -8.92 -11.03
N ASN A 287 -6.79 -10.24 -11.00
CA ASN A 287 -5.76 -11.16 -10.54
C ASN A 287 -4.51 -11.15 -11.45
N ALA A 288 -4.66 -10.98 -12.76
CA ALA A 288 -3.52 -10.83 -13.68
C ALA A 288 -2.72 -9.54 -13.39
N LEU A 289 -3.41 -8.41 -13.17
CA LEU A 289 -2.77 -7.16 -12.76
C LEU A 289 -2.04 -7.31 -11.42
N ARG A 290 -2.68 -7.94 -10.43
CA ARG A 290 -2.09 -8.20 -9.11
C ARG A 290 -0.86 -9.10 -9.21
N ALA A 291 -0.95 -10.19 -9.97
CA ALA A 291 0.16 -11.11 -10.19
C ALA A 291 1.37 -10.43 -10.86
N SER A 292 1.14 -9.45 -11.76
CA SER A 292 2.23 -8.68 -12.37
C SER A 292 3.06 -7.86 -11.37
N LEU A 293 2.52 -7.61 -10.18
CA LEU A 293 3.17 -6.94 -9.05
C LEU A 293 3.53 -7.90 -7.90
N GLY A 294 3.38 -9.22 -8.11
CA GLY A 294 3.59 -10.22 -7.06
C GLY A 294 2.57 -10.15 -5.91
N LEU A 295 1.42 -9.52 -6.14
CA LEU A 295 0.32 -9.43 -5.17
C LEU A 295 -0.56 -10.67 -5.20
N SER A 296 -1.06 -11.03 -4.02
CA SER A 296 -2.02 -12.11 -3.78
C SER A 296 -3.31 -11.91 -4.56
N SER A 297 -3.98 -13.00 -4.95
CA SER A 297 -5.30 -12.91 -5.61
C SER A 297 -6.37 -12.28 -4.69
N VAL A 298 -7.48 -11.83 -5.27
CA VAL A 298 -8.64 -11.34 -4.49
C VAL A 298 -9.15 -12.40 -3.51
N THR A 299 -9.23 -13.67 -3.95
CA THR A 299 -9.65 -14.79 -3.11
C THR A 299 -8.68 -15.06 -1.96
N THR A 300 -7.37 -14.98 -2.21
CA THR A 300 -6.34 -15.12 -1.18
C THR A 300 -6.50 -14.04 -0.10
N LEU A 301 -6.74 -12.78 -0.48
CA LEU A 301 -6.98 -11.70 0.49
C LEU A 301 -8.22 -11.95 1.35
N GLN A 302 -9.29 -12.49 0.77
CA GLN A 302 -10.49 -12.84 1.52
C GLN A 302 -10.21 -13.91 2.58
N ARG A 303 -9.53 -15.00 2.19
CA ARG A 303 -9.11 -16.06 3.12
C ARG A 303 -8.18 -15.55 4.21
N LEU A 304 -7.29 -14.61 3.90
CA LEU A 304 -6.42 -14.01 4.91
C LEU A 304 -7.21 -13.26 5.99
N ARG A 305 -8.33 -12.60 5.66
CA ARG A 305 -9.19 -11.94 6.66
C ARG A 305 -9.84 -12.95 7.60
N GLU A 306 -10.21 -14.12 7.09
CA GLU A 306 -10.72 -15.24 7.91
C GLU A 306 -9.64 -15.71 8.88
N VAL A 307 -8.40 -15.88 8.39
CA VAL A 307 -7.26 -16.28 9.22
C VAL A 307 -6.90 -15.20 10.26
N GLU A 308 -6.97 -13.89 9.94
CA GLU A 308 -6.79 -12.82 10.94
C GLU A 308 -7.82 -12.94 12.07
N THR A 309 -9.08 -13.25 11.72
CA THR A 309 -10.19 -13.40 12.68
C THR A 309 -9.98 -14.63 13.58
N GLU A 310 -9.56 -15.75 12.99
CA GLU A 310 -9.34 -17.01 13.69
C GLU A 310 -8.11 -16.95 14.63
N THR A 311 -7.00 -16.40 14.16
CA THR A 311 -5.71 -16.47 14.87
C THR A 311 -5.40 -15.24 15.71
N GLY A 312 -6.07 -14.12 15.45
CA GLY A 312 -5.73 -12.81 16.02
C GLY A 312 -4.44 -12.20 15.47
N ILE A 313 -3.77 -12.85 14.51
CA ILE A 313 -2.63 -12.28 13.80
C ILE A 313 -3.14 -11.15 12.89
N ARG A 314 -2.44 -10.02 12.89
CA ARG A 314 -2.73 -8.91 11.97
C ARG A 314 -1.78 -8.94 10.78
N PHE A 315 -2.30 -9.22 9.60
CA PHE A 315 -1.61 -9.19 8.31
C PHE A 315 -1.56 -7.79 7.68
N PHE A 316 -2.26 -6.81 8.26
CA PHE A 316 -2.30 -5.42 7.79
C PHE A 316 -2.79 -5.34 6.34
N LEU A 317 -3.86 -6.07 6.06
CA LEU A 317 -4.48 -6.09 4.73
C LEU A 317 -5.05 -4.71 4.35
N PRO A 318 -5.03 -4.37 3.05
CA PRO A 318 -5.59 -3.13 2.52
C PRO A 318 -7.12 -3.03 2.63
#